data_AF-A0A521EAD4-F1
#
_entry.id   AF-A0A521EAD4-F1
#
_cell.length_a   1.000
_cell.length_b   1.000
_cell.length_c   1.000
_cell.angle_alpha   90.00
_cell.angle_beta   90.00
_cell.angle_gamma   90.00
#
_symmetry.space_group_name_H-M   'P 1'
#
loop_
_entity.id
_entity.type
_entity.pdbx_description
1 polymer ?
#
loop_
_entity_poly.entity_id
_entity_poly.type
_entity_poly.pdbx_seq_one_letter_code
_entity_poly.pdbx_strand_id
1 'polypeptide(L)'
;MSNLAFELDDAAEAEFYDIIEYYKQFDKELSLDFVKEFDDAVQRLMKFPKAGHPYLHQTQRIFLNRFPYAIVYKLYRDELIVVFAIMHMRRKPDYWEKRLNP
;
A
#
# COMPACT_ATOMS: atom_id res chain seq x y z
N MET A 1 -14.53 2.81 -20.61
CA MET A 1 -13.47 2.99 -19.61
C MET A 1 -13.57 1.81 -18.68
N SER A 2 -12.59 0.91 -18.62
CA SER A 2 -12.62 -0.17 -17.64
C SER A 2 -12.55 0.47 -16.25
N ASN A 3 -13.48 0.07 -15.37
CA ASN A 3 -13.47 0.53 -14.00
C ASN A 3 -12.45 -0.34 -13.26
N LEU A 4 -11.23 0.17 -13.07
CA LEU A 4 -10.22 -0.52 -12.30
C LEU A 4 -10.70 -0.60 -10.85
N ALA A 5 -10.87 -1.81 -10.32
CA ALA A 5 -11.25 -2.05 -8.94
C ALA A 5 -10.01 -1.99 -8.03
N PHE A 6 -10.23 -1.61 -6.78
CA PHE A 6 -9.20 -1.50 -5.75
C PHE A 6 -9.69 -2.16 -4.48
N GLU A 7 -8.90 -3.07 -3.95
CA GLU A 7 -9.16 -3.80 -2.70
C GLU A 7 -7.93 -3.72 -1.79
N LEU A 8 -8.18 -3.58 -0.49
CA LEU A 8 -7.20 -3.77 0.56
C LEU A 8 -7.50 -5.12 1.22
N ASP A 9 -6.47 -5.96 1.33
CA ASP A 9 -6.50 -7.11 2.23
C ASP A 9 -6.76 -6.65 3.67
N ASP A 10 -7.53 -7.40 4.45
CA ASP A 10 -7.90 -7.05 5.83
C ASP A 10 -6.67 -6.71 6.69
N ALA A 11 -5.55 -7.42 6.49
CA ALA A 11 -4.33 -7.14 7.23
C ALA A 11 -3.60 -5.88 6.74
N ALA A 12 -3.73 -5.52 5.46
CA ALA A 12 -3.24 -4.26 4.93
C ALA A 12 -4.08 -3.07 5.42
N GLU A 13 -5.40 -3.26 5.55
CA GLU A 13 -6.29 -2.27 6.17
C GLU A 13 -5.95 -2.08 7.66
N ALA A 14 -5.72 -3.16 8.40
CA ALA A 14 -5.26 -3.08 9.79
C ALA A 14 -3.93 -2.31 9.91
N GLU A 15 -2.96 -2.59 9.03
CA GLU A 15 -1.70 -1.86 8.98
C GLU A 15 -1.89 -0.37 8.71
N PHE A 16 -2.81 0.00 7.81
CA PHE A 16 -3.13 1.40 7.54
C PHE A 16 -3.55 2.13 8.82
N TYR A 17 -4.49 1.54 9.56
CA TYR A 17 -4.97 2.12 10.82
C TYR A 17 -3.90 2.13 11.92
N ASP A 18 -3.09 1.08 12.04
CA ASP A 18 -1.98 1.03 12.98
C ASP A 18 -0.95 2.14 12.71
N ILE A 19 -0.66 2.43 11.44
CA ILE A 19 0.27 3.50 11.06
C ILE A 19 -0.32 4.88 11.39
N ILE A 20 -1.62 5.09 11.14
CA ILE A 20 -2.32 6.33 11.52
C ILE A 20 -2.21 6.55 13.02
N GLU A 21 -2.57 5.54 13.82
CA GLU A 21 -2.56 5.65 15.27
C GLU A 21 -1.13 5.85 15.80
N TYR A 22 -0.13 5.20 15.20
CA TYR A 22 1.27 5.46 15.51
C TYR A 22 1.66 6.92 15.30
N TYR A 23 1.37 7.51 14.14
CA TYR A 23 1.75 8.92 13.89
C TYR A 23 0.95 9.91 14.73
N LYS A 24 -0.31 9.60 15.01
CA LYS A 24 -1.20 10.41 15.85
C LYS A 24 -0.71 10.56 17.29
N GLN A 25 0.05 9.57 17.81
CA GLN A 25 0.70 9.67 19.12
C GLN A 25 1.74 10.79 19.21
N PHE A 26 2.32 11.21 18.07
CA PHE A 26 3.30 12.29 18.02
C PHE A 26 2.66 13.62 17.65
N ASP A 27 1.82 13.63 16.61
CA ASP A 27 1.13 14.81 16.11
C ASP A 27 -0.07 14.39 15.25
N LYS A 28 -1.23 14.98 15.51
CA LYS A 28 -2.45 14.74 14.73
C LYS A 28 -2.25 15.14 13.26
N GLU A 29 -1.60 16.26 12.99
CA GLU A 29 -1.38 16.72 11.61
C GLU A 29 -0.46 15.75 10.85
N LEU A 30 0.53 15.15 11.53
CA LEU A 30 1.39 14.13 10.93
C LEU A 30 0.62 12.87 10.53
N SER A 31 -0.40 12.48 11.29
CA SER A 31 -1.28 11.37 10.91
C SER A 31 -2.14 11.70 9.69
N LEU A 32 -2.65 12.93 9.58
CA LEU A 32 -3.41 13.40 8.41
C LEU A 32 -2.53 13.47 7.16
N ASP A 33 -1.28 13.92 7.33
CA ASP A 33 -0.26 13.93 6.29
C ASP A 33 0.03 12.52 5.76
N PHE A 34 0.07 11.51 6.62
CA PHE A 34 0.23 10.12 6.20
C PHE A 34 -0.96 9.63 5.37
N VAL A 35 -2.19 9.90 5.82
CA VAL A 35 -3.41 9.55 5.07
C VAL A 35 -3.39 10.19 3.69
N LYS A 36 -3.02 11.47 3.60
CA LYS A 36 -2.93 12.18 2.33
C LYS A 36 -1.86 11.58 1.40
N GLU A 37 -0.66 11.28 1.91
CA GLU A 37 0.40 10.67 1.10
C GLU A 37 0.01 9.27 0.61
N PHE A 38 -0.70 8.49 1.44
CA PHE A 38 -1.24 7.19 1.04
C PHE A 38 -2.28 7.33 -0.07
N ASP A 39 -3.24 8.25 0.06
CA ASP A 39 -4.26 8.51 -0.97
C ASP A 39 -3.60 8.97 -2.29
N ASP A 40 -2.66 9.92 -2.22
CA ASP A 40 -1.89 10.37 -3.39
C ASP A 40 -1.14 9.20 -4.06
N ALA A 41 -0.62 8.25 -3.27
CA ALA A 41 0.03 7.04 -3.78
C ALA A 41 -0.96 6.08 -4.44
N VAL A 42 -2.14 5.86 -3.84
CA VAL A 42 -3.22 5.06 -4.42
C VAL A 42 -3.72 5.68 -5.73
N GLN A 43 -3.90 7.00 -5.80
CA GLN A 43 -4.29 7.67 -7.05
C GLN A 43 -3.26 7.45 -8.17
N ARG A 44 -1.95 7.52 -7.85
CA ARG A 44 -0.87 7.20 -8.81
C ARG A 44 -0.93 5.73 -9.25
N LEU A 45 -1.16 4.82 -8.31
CA LEU A 45 -1.31 3.39 -8.55
C LEU A 45 -2.49 3.09 -9.49
N MET A 46 -3.66 3.66 -9.22
CA MET A 46 -4.86 3.50 -10.04
C MET A 46 -4.67 4.03 -11.46
N LYS A 47 -3.94 5.13 -11.61
CA LYS A 47 -3.64 5.73 -12.92
C LYS A 47 -2.61 4.92 -13.71
N PHE A 48 -1.64 4.32 -13.02
CA PHE A 48 -0.52 3.61 -13.66
C PHE A 48 -0.22 2.27 -12.94
N PRO A 49 -1.15 1.29 -12.99
CA PRO A 49 -1.04 0.07 -12.19
C PRO A 49 0.11 -0.87 -12.59
N LYS A 50 0.70 -0.65 -13.77
CA LYS A 50 1.87 -1.40 -14.28
C LYS A 50 3.20 -0.67 -14.09
N ALA A 51 3.18 0.52 -13.47
CA ALA A 51 4.38 1.33 -13.25
C ALA A 51 5.08 1.03 -11.90
N GLY A 52 4.50 0.13 -11.09
CA GLY A 52 5.13 -0.32 -9.85
C GLY A 52 6.42 -1.08 -10.11
N HIS A 53 7.33 -1.03 -9.14
CA HIS A 53 8.56 -1.81 -9.23
C HIS A 53 8.26 -3.28 -8.95
N PRO A 54 8.70 -4.22 -9.80
CA PRO A 54 8.63 -5.64 -9.50
C PRO A 54 9.24 -5.95 -8.14
N TYR A 55 8.57 -6.82 -7.40
CA TYR A 55 8.98 -7.22 -6.06
C TYR A 55 8.77 -8.72 -5.84
N LEU A 56 8.95 -9.19 -4.61
CA LEU A 56 8.89 -10.61 -4.28
C LEU A 56 7.53 -11.23 -4.64
N HIS A 57 7.54 -12.52 -4.96
CA HIS A 57 6.32 -13.32 -5.20
C HIS A 57 5.37 -12.73 -6.25
N GLN A 58 5.95 -12.16 -7.31
CA GLN A 58 5.22 -11.54 -8.42
C GLN A 58 4.33 -10.37 -7.99
N THR A 59 4.67 -9.72 -6.88
CA THR A 59 4.05 -8.45 -6.50
C THR A 59 4.73 -7.29 -7.21
N GLN A 60 4.06 -6.15 -7.17
CA GLN A 60 4.64 -4.85 -7.44
C GLN A 60 4.60 -4.02 -6.16
N ARG A 61 5.49 -3.04 -6.08
CA ARG A 61 5.45 -2.04 -5.00
C ARG A 61 5.59 -0.63 -5.54
N ILE A 62 4.91 0.31 -4.87
CA ILE A 62 5.15 1.74 -5.01
C ILE A 62 5.52 2.33 -3.66
N PHE A 63 6.36 3.36 -3.67
CA PHE A 63 6.83 4.02 -2.46
C PHE A 63 5.95 5.23 -2.13
N LEU A 64 5.76 5.46 -0.84
CA LEU A 64 5.32 6.78 -0.36
C LEU A 64 6.54 7.71 -0.40
N ASN A 65 6.34 8.96 -0.80
CA ASN A 65 7.45 9.91 -0.97
C ASN A 65 7.94 10.45 0.37
N ARG A 66 7.02 10.70 1.30
CA ARG A 66 7.33 11.37 2.58
C ARG A 66 7.53 10.40 3.74
N PHE A 67 6.92 9.22 3.68
CA PHE A 67 6.94 8.24 4.76
C PHE A 67 7.69 6.98 4.36
N PRO A 68 8.38 6.29 5.28
CA PRO A 68 9.24 5.15 4.98
C PRO A 68 8.46 3.85 4.70
N TYR A 69 7.40 3.93 3.91
CA TYR A 69 6.50 2.82 3.58
C TYR A 69 6.39 2.60 2.07
N ALA A 70 6.08 1.36 1.70
CA ALA A 70 5.71 0.99 0.35
C ALA A 70 4.36 0.27 0.35
N ILE A 71 3.52 0.56 -0.64
CA ILE A 71 2.30 -0.19 -0.91
C ILE A 71 2.68 -1.37 -1.79
N VAL A 72 2.42 -2.58 -1.31
CA VAL A 72 2.65 -3.83 -2.03
C VAL A 72 1.34 -4.35 -2.58
N TYR A 73 1.29 -4.63 -3.88
CA TYR A 73 0.06 -5.03 -4.55
C TYR A 73 0.28 -6.04 -5.68
N LYS A 74 -0.81 -6.64 -6.16
CA LYS A 74 -0.88 -7.33 -7.46
C LYS A 74 -1.96 -6.71 -8.33
N LEU A 75 -1.74 -6.74 -9.64
CA LEU A 75 -2.73 -6.39 -10.66
C LEU A 75 -3.25 -7.68 -11.31
N TYR A 76 -4.55 -7.93 -11.17
CA TYR A 76 -5.24 -9.09 -11.73
C TYR A 76 -6.03 -8.67 -12.97
N ARG A 77 -5.75 -9.34 -14.10
CA ARG A 77 -6.46 -9.19 -15.38
C ARG A 77 -6.58 -7.74 -15.88
N ASP A 78 -5.70 -6.84 -15.46
CA ASP A 78 -5.78 -5.39 -15.73
C ASP A 78 -7.07 -4.71 -15.23
N GLU A 79 -7.77 -5.36 -14.29
CA GLU A 79 -9.10 -4.96 -13.82
C GLU A 79 -9.17 -4.79 -12.29
N LEU A 80 -8.32 -5.47 -11.52
CA LEU A 80 -8.33 -5.42 -10.06
C LEU A 80 -6.93 -5.23 -9.50
N ILE A 81 -6.76 -4.22 -8.65
CA ILE A 81 -5.61 -4.08 -7.77
C ILE A 81 -5.97 -4.62 -6.40
N VAL A 82 -5.16 -5.55 -5.88
CA VAL A 82 -5.24 -5.98 -4.47
C VAL A 82 -3.97 -5.56 -3.75
N VAL A 83 -4.11 -4.77 -2.69
CA VAL A 83 -3.02 -4.34 -1.81
C VAL A 83 -2.90 -5.32 -0.65
N PHE A 84 -1.73 -5.94 -0.50
CA PHE A 84 -1.47 -6.97 0.52
C PHE A 84 -0.73 -6.45 1.76
N ALA A 85 -0.06 -5.29 1.63
CA ALA A 85 0.65 -4.67 2.74
C ALA A 85 0.97 -3.18 2.51
N ILE A 86 1.07 -2.46 3.63
CA ILE A 86 1.70 -1.13 3.73
C ILE A 86 3.01 -1.31 4.50
N MET A 87 4.03 -1.75 3.77
CA MET A 87 5.26 -2.29 4.33
C MET A 87 6.23 -1.17 4.74
N HIS A 88 6.60 -1.12 6.02
CA HIS A 88 7.68 -0.25 6.50
C HIS A 88 9.05 -0.73 5.97
N MET A 89 9.74 0.11 5.20
CA MET A 89 10.94 -0.27 4.43
C MET A 89 12.16 -0.70 5.27
N ARG A 90 12.19 -0.35 6.56
CA ARG A 90 13.34 -0.61 7.46
C ARG A 90 13.09 -1.56 8.63
N ARG A 91 11.84 -1.89 8.97
CA ARG A 91 11.55 -2.55 10.26
C ARG A 91 11.58 -4.07 10.15
N LYS A 92 10.90 -4.66 9.16
CA LYS A 92 11.02 -6.06 8.71
C LYS A 92 10.39 -6.15 7.32
N PRO A 93 11.15 -6.14 6.22
CA PRO A 93 10.55 -6.37 4.90
C PRO A 93 9.96 -7.79 4.82
N ASP A 94 8.96 -7.98 3.96
CA ASP A 94 8.49 -9.29 3.49
C ASP A 94 7.72 -10.17 4.51
N TYR A 95 7.15 -9.62 5.58
CA TYR A 95 6.36 -10.42 6.53
C TYR A 95 4.96 -10.85 6.02
N TRP A 96 4.48 -10.20 4.95
CA TRP A 96 3.13 -10.36 4.39
C TRP A 96 3.06 -11.46 3.32
N GLU A 97 4.16 -12.15 3.01
CA GLU A 97 4.25 -13.17 1.94
C GLU A 97 3.18 -14.25 2.01
N LYS A 98 2.80 -14.67 3.23
CA LYS A 98 1.79 -15.71 3.45
C LYS A 98 0.37 -15.30 3.02
N ARG A 99 0.13 -14.01 2.77
CA ARG A 99 -1.17 -13.45 2.37
C ARG A 99 -1.41 -13.49 0.86
N LEU A 100 -0.42 -13.95 0.09
CA LEU A 100 -0.48 -13.92 -1.38
C LEU A 100 -1.36 -15.00 -2.02
N ASN A 101 -1.85 -15.95 -1.22
CA ASN A 101 -2.79 -17.00 -1.61
C ASN A 101 -3.99 -16.96 -0.64
N PRO A 102 -4.95 -16.04 -0.82
CA PRO A 102 -6.25 -16.11 -0.16
C PRO A 102 -7.09 -17.29 -0.65
#